data_AF-A0A645CA29-F1
#
_entry.id   AF-A0A645CA29-F1
#
_cell.length_a   1.000
_cell.length_b   1.000
_cell.length_c   1.000
_cell.angle_alpha   90.00
_cell.angle_beta   90.00
_cell.angle_gamma   90.00
#
_symmetry.space_group_name_H-M   'P 1'
#
loop_
_entity.id
_entity.type
_entity.pdbx_description
1 polymer ?
#
loop_
_entity_poly.entity_id
_entity_poly.type
_entity_poly.pdbx_seq_one_letter_code
_entity_poly.pdbx_strand_id
1 'polypeptide(L)'
;MVHKSTHHFDLVNWWLGSEPVTVFAMGDLKFYGKANAEKRGVTQFYNRARGSAIAAKDPFALHVKEDDENLMGLYYNAESEDGYYRDQSVFGDGISIEDNMGVMVRYKNNTVMTYSLCAHCPWEGYRVVFNGTKGRLEFNVVERSFCSAEGEDFNSFGMRELDEDRSKLLPEILFQPHWGKAQVIEYSADTLAGHGGGDERLLKHLFVGVDEDPLGLAADYVDGAKSILTGIGANISMKTGLPVKVQELIHW
;
A
#
# COMPACT_ATOMS: atom_id res chain seq x y z
N MET A 1 -4.46 -1.47 -9.03
CA MET A 1 -5.20 -0.81 -7.91
C MET A 1 -5.78 -1.76 -6.84
N VAL A 2 -6.37 -2.91 -7.19
CA VAL A 2 -7.00 -3.82 -6.21
C VAL A 2 -6.02 -4.36 -5.15
N HIS A 3 -4.84 -4.83 -5.55
CA HIS A 3 -3.94 -5.57 -4.65
C HIS A 3 -3.25 -4.73 -3.57
N LYS A 4 -3.00 -3.42 -3.82
CA LYS A 4 -2.22 -2.56 -2.92
C LYS A 4 -2.97 -1.32 -2.42
N SER A 5 -4.07 -0.90 -3.05
CA SER A 5 -4.71 0.38 -2.67
C SER A 5 -6.05 0.21 -1.98
N THR A 6 -6.64 -0.98 -2.01
CA THR A 6 -7.97 -1.24 -1.44
C THR A 6 -8.01 -0.90 0.05
N HIS A 7 -7.00 -1.25 0.85
CA HIS A 7 -7.00 -0.84 2.27
C HIS A 7 -7.01 0.69 2.46
N HIS A 8 -6.35 1.48 1.58
CA HIS A 8 -6.46 2.94 1.64
C HIS A 8 -7.87 3.44 1.29
N PHE A 9 -8.53 2.82 0.32
CA PHE A 9 -9.90 3.18 -0.05
C PHE A 9 -10.88 2.84 1.06
N ASP A 10 -10.65 1.73 1.76
CA ASP A 10 -11.44 1.35 2.93
C ASP A 10 -11.31 2.39 4.06
N LEU A 11 -10.08 2.77 4.41
CA LEU A 11 -9.81 3.83 5.39
C LEU A 11 -10.51 5.14 5.00
N VAL A 12 -10.45 5.54 3.74
CA VAL A 12 -11.11 6.78 3.27
C VAL A 12 -12.63 6.66 3.30
N ASN A 13 -13.20 5.52 2.93
CA ASN A 13 -14.65 5.28 3.05
C ASN A 13 -15.10 5.45 4.50
N TRP A 14 -14.36 4.85 5.43
CA TRP A 14 -14.60 4.93 6.87
C TRP A 14 -14.46 6.36 7.41
N TRP A 15 -13.32 7.03 7.16
CA TRP A 15 -13.09 8.42 7.59
C TRP A 15 -14.12 9.41 7.06
N LEU A 16 -14.58 9.22 5.82
CA LEU A 16 -15.60 10.07 5.21
C LEU A 16 -17.03 9.66 5.59
N GLY A 17 -17.23 8.48 6.18
CA GLY A 17 -18.55 7.87 6.39
C GLY A 17 -19.35 7.82 5.08
N SER A 18 -18.71 7.47 3.97
CA SER A 18 -19.27 7.62 2.62
C SER A 18 -18.78 6.53 1.68
N GLU A 19 -19.42 6.41 0.52
CA GLU A 19 -19.13 5.38 -0.48
C GLU A 19 -18.76 5.99 -1.85
N PRO A 20 -17.87 5.33 -2.62
CA PRO A 20 -17.42 5.80 -3.93
C PRO A 20 -18.56 5.72 -4.95
N VAL A 21 -18.67 6.68 -5.86
CA VAL A 21 -19.70 6.75 -6.91
C VAL A 21 -19.11 6.72 -8.31
N THR A 22 -18.18 7.63 -8.59
CA THR A 22 -17.49 7.67 -9.90
C THR A 22 -16.00 7.62 -9.68
N VAL A 23 -15.32 6.75 -10.42
CA VAL A 23 -13.88 6.58 -10.41
C VAL A 23 -13.33 6.88 -11.80
N PHE A 24 -12.29 7.70 -11.85
CA PHE A 24 -11.49 7.91 -13.06
C PHE A 24 -10.02 7.71 -12.72
N ALA A 25 -9.28 7.00 -13.57
CA ALA A 25 -7.89 6.67 -13.28
C ALA A 25 -7.02 6.69 -14.53
N MET A 26 -5.75 7.04 -14.31
CA MET A 26 -4.67 6.90 -15.27
C MET A 26 -3.51 6.18 -14.57
N GLY A 27 -2.81 5.32 -15.29
CA GLY A 27 -1.65 4.65 -14.74
C GLY A 27 -0.86 3.92 -15.80
N ASP A 28 0.39 3.61 -15.46
CA ASP A 28 1.35 2.98 -16.35
C ASP A 28 2.38 2.19 -15.54
N LEU A 29 3.01 1.22 -16.20
CA LEU A 29 4.23 0.56 -15.72
C LEU A 29 5.47 1.31 -16.25
N LYS A 30 6.21 2.00 -15.38
CA LYS A 30 7.34 2.87 -15.75
C LYS A 30 8.69 2.45 -15.16
N PHE A 31 8.72 1.74 -14.04
CA PHE A 31 9.95 1.40 -13.31
C PHE A 31 10.26 -0.10 -13.32
N TYR A 32 9.28 -0.91 -12.94
CA TYR A 32 9.39 -2.38 -12.90
C TYR A 32 9.21 -3.00 -14.30
N GLY A 33 9.55 -4.30 -14.39
CA GLY A 33 9.53 -5.04 -15.64
C GLY A 33 10.78 -4.82 -16.50
N LYS A 34 11.14 -5.85 -17.26
CA LYS A 34 12.38 -5.92 -18.05
C LYS A 34 12.59 -4.72 -18.98
N ALA A 35 11.59 -4.38 -19.78
CA ALA A 35 11.69 -3.29 -20.76
C ALA A 35 11.99 -1.92 -20.13
N ASN A 36 11.49 -1.67 -18.91
CA ASN A 36 11.78 -0.44 -18.19
C ASN A 36 13.15 -0.48 -17.51
N ALA A 37 13.57 -1.64 -17.01
CA ALA A 37 14.92 -1.84 -16.49
C ALA A 37 15.99 -1.66 -17.58
N GLU A 38 15.78 -2.20 -18.79
CA GLU A 38 16.67 -2.01 -19.94
C GLU A 38 16.81 -0.53 -20.32
N LYS A 39 15.70 0.22 -20.34
CA LYS A 39 15.72 1.69 -20.57
C LYS A 39 16.50 2.46 -19.51
N ARG A 40 16.56 1.93 -18.28
CA ARG A 40 17.38 2.47 -17.18
C ARG A 40 18.84 2.01 -17.23
N GLY A 41 19.22 1.19 -18.22
CA GLY A 41 20.59 0.71 -18.41
C GLY A 41 20.92 -0.59 -17.67
N VAL A 42 19.92 -1.31 -17.13
CA VAL A 42 20.14 -2.65 -16.56
C VAL A 42 20.40 -3.64 -17.70
N THR A 43 21.50 -4.38 -17.61
CA THR A 43 21.93 -5.34 -18.64
C THR A 43 22.00 -6.78 -18.16
N GLN A 44 21.88 -7.00 -16.84
CA GLN A 44 21.91 -8.32 -16.22
C GLN A 44 20.53 -8.64 -15.65
N PHE A 45 20.00 -9.80 -16.01
CA PHE A 45 18.66 -10.24 -15.62
C PHE A 45 18.72 -11.69 -15.13
N TYR A 46 17.75 -12.04 -14.30
CA TYR A 46 17.55 -13.39 -13.78
C TYR A 46 16.05 -13.63 -13.62
N ASN A 47 15.65 -14.90 -13.65
CA ASN A 47 14.24 -15.26 -13.51
C ASN A 47 13.83 -15.38 -12.04
N ARG A 48 14.69 -15.99 -11.21
CA ARG A 48 14.47 -16.17 -9.77
C ARG A 48 15.73 -15.92 -8.96
N ALA A 49 15.58 -15.48 -7.71
CA ALA A 49 16.69 -15.08 -6.85
C ALA A 49 17.53 -16.28 -6.39
N ARG A 50 16.87 -17.38 -5.98
CA ARG A 50 17.52 -18.58 -5.47
C ARG A 50 18.49 -19.18 -6.50
N GLY A 51 19.75 -19.31 -6.10
CA GLY A 51 20.82 -19.89 -6.92
C GLY A 51 21.35 -18.98 -8.04
N SER A 52 20.92 -17.72 -8.12
CA SER A 52 21.39 -16.78 -9.14
C SER A 52 22.55 -15.92 -8.63
N ALA A 53 23.71 -16.03 -9.29
CA ALA A 53 24.87 -15.19 -8.99
C ALA A 53 24.65 -13.70 -9.31
N ILE A 54 23.71 -13.39 -10.22
CA ILE A 54 23.30 -12.02 -10.53
C ILE A 54 22.42 -11.49 -9.40
N ALA A 55 21.44 -12.29 -8.97
CA ALA A 55 20.49 -11.88 -7.93
C ALA A 55 21.18 -11.66 -6.58
N ALA A 56 22.23 -12.43 -6.26
CA ALA A 56 23.03 -12.25 -5.03
C ALA A 56 23.62 -10.84 -4.85
N LYS A 57 23.68 -10.03 -5.92
CA LYS A 57 24.16 -8.64 -5.91
C LYS A 57 23.03 -7.63 -6.15
N ASP A 58 21.81 -8.10 -6.40
CA ASP A 58 20.67 -7.25 -6.70
C ASP A 58 19.96 -6.84 -5.41
N PRO A 59 19.85 -5.52 -5.12
CA PRO A 59 19.10 -5.05 -3.96
C PRO A 59 17.60 -5.35 -4.04
N PHE A 60 17.04 -5.64 -5.22
CA PHE A 60 15.63 -5.99 -5.38
C PHE A 60 15.35 -7.49 -5.19
N ALA A 61 16.38 -8.32 -5.07
CA ALA A 61 16.21 -9.76 -4.89
C ALA A 61 15.82 -10.11 -3.45
N LEU A 62 14.90 -11.06 -3.31
CA LEU A 62 14.59 -11.66 -2.02
C LEU A 62 15.71 -12.62 -1.60
N HIS A 63 16.38 -12.30 -0.49
CA HIS A 63 17.45 -13.12 0.07
C HIS A 63 16.96 -13.87 1.31
N VAL A 64 16.53 -15.12 1.12
CA VAL A 64 16.17 -16.02 2.22
C VAL A 64 17.42 -16.77 2.69
N LYS A 65 17.73 -16.68 3.99
CA LYS A 65 18.84 -17.43 4.61
C LYS A 65 18.41 -18.88 4.83
N GLU A 66 19.35 -19.82 4.67
CA GLU A 66 19.05 -21.26 4.81
C GLU A 66 18.61 -21.66 6.22
N ASP A 67 19.02 -20.90 7.25
CA ASP A 67 18.67 -21.09 8.65
C ASP A 67 17.36 -20.39 9.07
N ASP A 68 16.73 -19.59 8.19
CA ASP A 68 15.41 -19.02 8.42
C ASP A 68 14.31 -20.01 8.02
N GLU A 69 14.01 -20.95 8.92
CA GLU A 69 13.01 -22.01 8.68
C GLU A 69 11.65 -21.44 8.24
N ASN A 70 11.25 -20.27 8.75
CA ASN A 70 9.98 -19.64 8.42
C ASN A 70 9.96 -19.13 6.97
N LEU A 71 10.93 -18.31 6.58
CA LEU A 71 11.00 -17.81 5.21
C LEU A 71 11.31 -18.93 4.22
N MET A 72 12.13 -19.91 4.59
CA MET A 72 12.35 -21.12 3.80
C MET A 72 11.04 -21.87 3.56
N GLY A 73 10.23 -22.07 4.62
CA GLY A 73 8.89 -22.68 4.53
C GLY A 73 7.96 -21.92 3.58
N LEU A 74 7.86 -20.61 3.75
CA LEU A 74 6.92 -19.76 3.01
C LEU A 74 7.30 -19.54 1.54
N TYR A 75 8.59 -19.36 1.25
CA TYR A 75 9.02 -18.92 -0.08
C TYR A 75 9.62 -20.02 -0.94
N TYR A 76 10.29 -21.02 -0.34
CA TYR A 76 11.08 -22.02 -1.08
C TYR A 76 10.58 -23.45 -0.96
N ASN A 77 10.21 -23.89 0.24
CA ASN A 77 9.87 -25.29 0.50
C ASN A 77 8.43 -25.64 0.09
N ALA A 78 7.60 -24.63 -0.18
CA ALA A 78 6.21 -24.79 -0.64
C ALA A 78 6.05 -24.79 -2.18
N GLU A 79 7.14 -24.66 -2.95
CA GLU A 79 7.07 -24.53 -4.41
C GLU A 79 6.42 -25.73 -5.11
N SER A 80 6.51 -26.93 -4.53
CA SER A 80 5.90 -28.15 -5.09
C SER A 80 4.38 -28.17 -5.02
N GLU A 81 3.78 -27.34 -4.17
CA GLU A 81 2.32 -27.34 -3.94
C GLU A 81 1.54 -26.67 -5.08
N ASP A 82 2.09 -25.59 -5.65
CA ASP A 82 1.44 -24.77 -6.67
C ASP A 82 2.32 -24.45 -7.88
N GLY A 83 3.62 -24.78 -7.84
CA GLY A 83 4.60 -24.42 -8.88
C GLY A 83 4.93 -22.92 -8.91
N TYR A 84 4.48 -22.15 -7.92
CA TYR A 84 4.65 -20.71 -7.87
C TYR A 84 5.96 -20.32 -7.18
N TYR A 85 6.92 -19.84 -7.97
CA TYR A 85 8.16 -19.27 -7.46
C TYR A 85 7.92 -17.86 -6.92
N ARG A 86 8.07 -17.69 -5.61
CA ARG A 86 7.79 -16.42 -4.89
C ARG A 86 8.98 -15.45 -4.91
N ASP A 87 10.13 -15.90 -5.39
CA ASP A 87 11.40 -15.16 -5.50
C ASP A 87 11.71 -14.72 -6.94
N GLN A 88 10.68 -14.51 -7.75
CA GLN A 88 10.84 -14.04 -9.13
C GLN A 88 11.37 -12.59 -9.17
N SER A 89 12.14 -12.29 -10.21
CA SER A 89 12.65 -10.92 -10.40
C SER A 89 11.51 -9.95 -10.71
N VAL A 90 11.49 -8.82 -10.01
CA VAL A 90 10.61 -7.67 -10.31
C VAL A 90 10.95 -6.97 -11.63
N PHE A 91 12.06 -7.35 -12.28
CA PHE A 91 12.45 -6.93 -13.63
C PHE A 91 12.41 -8.08 -14.64
N GLY A 92 11.72 -9.17 -14.29
CA GLY A 92 11.44 -10.27 -15.20
C GLY A 92 10.44 -9.91 -16.30
N ASP A 93 10.25 -10.87 -17.22
CA ASP A 93 9.19 -10.82 -18.21
C ASP A 93 7.81 -11.11 -17.54
N GLY A 94 6.72 -10.54 -18.07
CA GLY A 94 5.35 -10.76 -17.56
C GLY A 94 4.86 -9.75 -16.51
N ILE A 95 5.72 -8.85 -16.04
CA ILE A 95 5.30 -7.73 -15.18
C ILE A 95 4.45 -6.76 -16.01
N SER A 96 3.18 -6.63 -15.63
CA SER A 96 2.17 -5.86 -16.37
C SER A 96 1.29 -4.98 -15.48
N ILE A 97 1.54 -4.98 -14.17
CA ILE A 97 0.81 -4.15 -13.20
C ILE A 97 1.39 -2.74 -13.24
N GLU A 98 0.52 -1.73 -13.21
CA GLU A 98 0.94 -0.33 -13.14
C GLU A 98 1.68 -0.04 -11.82
N ASP A 99 2.76 0.74 -11.90
CA ASP A 99 3.57 1.16 -10.75
C ASP A 99 3.52 2.68 -10.50
N ASN A 100 2.87 3.41 -11.40
CA ASN A 100 2.50 4.81 -11.25
C ASN A 100 1.02 4.96 -11.59
N MET A 101 0.22 5.42 -10.63
CA MET A 101 -1.23 5.56 -10.80
C MET A 101 -1.72 6.87 -10.19
N GLY A 102 -2.65 7.52 -10.87
CA GLY A 102 -3.45 8.64 -10.38
C GLY A 102 -4.93 8.30 -10.48
N VAL A 103 -5.67 8.46 -9.39
CA VAL A 103 -7.09 8.13 -9.31
C VAL A 103 -7.89 9.29 -8.73
N MET A 104 -9.00 9.63 -9.37
CA MET A 104 -9.99 10.58 -8.86
C MET A 104 -11.28 9.84 -8.52
N VAL A 105 -11.78 10.04 -7.31
CA VAL A 105 -12.99 9.40 -6.82
C VAL A 105 -13.99 10.45 -6.34
N ARG A 106 -15.21 10.41 -6.89
CA ARG A 106 -16.36 11.14 -6.38
C ARG A 106 -17.09 10.26 -5.38
N TYR A 107 -17.36 10.78 -4.18
CA TYR A 107 -18.13 10.11 -3.15
C TYR A 107 -19.59 10.59 -3.12
N LYS A 108 -20.47 9.79 -2.51
CA LYS A 108 -21.91 10.08 -2.38
C LYS A 108 -22.21 11.38 -1.61
N ASN A 109 -21.40 11.69 -0.60
CA ASN A 109 -21.46 12.96 0.15
C ASN A 109 -20.83 14.16 -0.61
N ASN A 110 -20.59 14.03 -1.91
CA ASN A 110 -19.97 15.02 -2.80
C ASN A 110 -18.48 15.30 -2.56
N THR A 111 -17.81 14.62 -1.64
CA THR A 111 -16.35 14.70 -1.49
C THR A 111 -15.64 14.21 -2.74
N VAL A 112 -14.51 14.83 -3.08
CA VAL A 112 -13.58 14.34 -4.12
C VAL A 112 -12.28 13.95 -3.46
N MET A 113 -11.86 12.72 -3.72
CA MET A 113 -10.51 12.27 -3.42
C MET A 113 -9.67 12.28 -4.69
N THR A 114 -8.44 12.76 -4.57
CA THR A 114 -7.36 12.54 -5.53
C THR A 114 -6.31 11.66 -4.86
N TYR A 115 -6.07 10.49 -5.44
CA TYR A 115 -5.14 9.49 -4.94
C TYR A 115 -3.98 9.35 -5.92
N SER A 116 -2.77 9.29 -5.42
CA SER A 116 -1.55 9.08 -6.20
C SER A 116 -0.75 7.96 -5.57
N LEU A 117 -0.28 7.01 -6.39
CA LEU A 117 0.56 5.90 -5.97
C LEU A 117 1.77 5.82 -6.88
N CYS A 118 2.95 5.78 -6.26
CA CYS A 118 4.21 5.47 -6.91
C CYS A 118 4.84 4.31 -6.15
N ALA A 119 4.92 3.14 -6.79
CA ALA A 119 5.32 1.89 -6.13
C ALA A 119 6.85 1.72 -6.02
N HIS A 120 7.62 2.69 -6.52
CA HIS A 120 9.08 2.68 -6.51
C HIS A 120 9.62 3.95 -5.82
N CYS A 121 8.88 4.44 -4.80
CA CYS A 121 9.35 5.49 -3.93
C CYS A 121 10.53 5.03 -3.07
N PRO A 122 11.41 5.95 -2.64
CA PRO A 122 12.53 5.59 -1.79
C PRO A 122 12.08 5.01 -0.45
N TRP A 123 10.94 5.40 0.10
CA TRP A 123 10.46 4.89 1.39
C TRP A 123 8.99 4.53 1.27
N GLU A 124 8.55 3.60 2.11
CA GLU A 124 7.15 3.21 2.19
C GLU A 124 6.40 4.11 3.18
N GLY A 125 5.17 4.47 2.82
CA GLY A 125 4.30 5.31 3.65
C GLY A 125 3.25 6.01 2.81
N TYR A 126 2.42 6.80 3.47
CA TYR A 126 1.36 7.55 2.82
C TYR A 126 1.07 8.86 3.54
N ARG A 127 0.46 9.79 2.80
CA ARG A 127 -0.03 11.06 3.33
C ARG A 127 -1.47 11.26 2.93
N VAL A 128 -2.31 11.55 3.91
CA VAL A 128 -3.72 11.89 3.70
C VAL A 128 -3.93 13.35 4.10
N VAL A 129 -4.67 14.08 3.27
CA VAL A 129 -4.99 15.48 3.52
C VAL A 129 -6.49 15.70 3.33
N PHE A 130 -7.16 16.09 4.42
CA PHE A 130 -8.56 16.49 4.40
C PHE A 130 -8.64 18.01 4.37
N ASN A 131 -9.29 18.57 3.35
CA ASN A 131 -9.58 20.00 3.28
C ASN A 131 -11.08 20.20 3.53
N GLY A 132 -11.40 20.92 4.60
CA GLY A 132 -12.78 21.19 5.01
C GLY A 132 -13.04 22.69 5.22
N THR A 133 -14.26 22.99 5.66
CA THR A 133 -14.71 24.37 5.91
C THR A 133 -14.01 25.02 7.11
N LYS A 134 -13.37 24.24 7.98
CA LYS A 134 -12.65 24.74 9.17
C LYS A 134 -11.13 24.80 9.01
N GLY A 135 -10.58 24.20 7.95
CA GLY A 135 -9.13 24.15 7.72
C GLY A 135 -8.71 22.84 7.06
N ARG A 136 -7.46 22.45 7.32
CA ARG A 136 -6.82 21.25 6.79
C ARG A 136 -6.38 20.33 7.92
N LEU A 137 -6.68 19.04 7.79
CA LEU A 137 -6.12 17.97 8.61
C LEU A 137 -5.18 17.13 7.74
N GLU A 138 -3.98 16.88 8.23
CA GLU A 138 -2.98 16.06 7.59
C GLU A 138 -2.64 14.86 8.47
N PHE A 139 -2.51 13.70 7.84
CA PHE A 139 -2.04 12.47 8.45
C PHE A 139 -0.86 11.93 7.64
N ASN A 140 0.31 11.80 8.25
CA ASN A 140 1.56 11.41 7.62
C ASN A 140 2.08 10.12 8.26
N VAL A 141 2.15 9.06 7.47
CA VAL A 141 2.71 7.77 7.89
C VAL A 141 3.97 7.51 7.09
N VAL A 142 5.05 7.19 7.79
CA VAL A 142 6.28 6.63 7.23
C VAL A 142 6.36 5.22 7.78
N GLU A 143 6.16 4.22 6.92
CA GLU A 143 6.27 2.82 7.31
C GLU A 143 7.72 2.51 7.65
N ARG A 144 7.91 1.68 8.66
CA ARG A 144 9.21 1.12 9.04
C ARG A 144 9.19 -0.35 8.65
N SER A 145 10.21 -0.82 7.93
CA SER A 145 10.32 -2.23 7.58
C SER A 145 10.18 -3.12 8.80
N PHE A 146 9.21 -4.04 8.75
CA PHE A 146 9.02 -5.07 9.77
C PHE A 146 10.11 -6.16 9.69
N CYS A 147 10.80 -6.27 8.55
CA CYS A 147 11.95 -7.16 8.40
C CYS A 147 13.18 -6.56 9.06
N SER A 148 13.33 -6.75 10.37
CA SER A 148 14.65 -6.71 11.02
C SER A 148 15.45 -7.94 10.60
N ALA A 149 15.84 -8.01 9.33
CA ALA A 149 16.92 -8.92 8.97
C ALA A 149 18.17 -8.40 9.67
N GLU A 150 18.83 -9.21 10.49
CA GLU A 150 20.22 -8.92 10.88
C GLU A 150 21.04 -8.85 9.58
N GLY A 151 21.30 -7.63 9.11
CA GLY A 151 21.86 -7.31 7.80
C GLY A 151 21.32 -5.99 7.22
N GLU A 152 21.89 -5.56 6.08
CA GLU A 152 21.40 -4.39 5.35
C GLU A 152 19.95 -4.60 4.87
N ASP A 153 19.01 -3.76 5.33
CA ASP A 153 17.63 -3.76 4.82
C ASP A 153 17.59 -3.09 3.43
N PHE A 154 17.41 -3.89 2.39
CA PHE A 154 17.28 -3.45 1.01
C PHE A 154 15.89 -2.93 0.64
N ASN A 155 14.88 -3.10 1.50
CA ASN A 155 13.55 -2.53 1.30
C ASN A 155 13.44 -1.07 1.78
N SER A 156 14.46 -0.57 2.47
CA SER A 156 14.55 0.82 2.95
C SER A 156 15.43 1.67 2.03
N PHE A 157 14.96 1.98 0.81
CA PHE A 157 15.66 2.97 -0.03
C PHE A 157 15.71 4.34 0.69
N GLY A 158 16.82 5.09 0.58
CA GLY A 158 16.90 6.48 1.10
C GLY A 158 16.73 6.72 2.62
N MET A 159 16.44 5.72 3.44
CA MET A 159 16.47 5.79 4.91
C MET A 159 17.88 5.54 5.47
N ARG A 160 18.80 5.09 4.61
CA ARG A 160 20.16 4.64 4.95
C ARG A 160 21.13 5.76 5.35
N GLU A 161 20.87 6.99 4.93
CA GLU A 161 21.79 8.14 5.10
C GLU A 161 21.22 9.24 5.99
N LEU A 162 20.08 9.02 6.66
CA LEU A 162 19.56 9.97 7.62
C LEU A 162 20.11 9.66 9.01
N ASP A 163 20.78 10.63 9.63
CA ASP A 163 21.19 10.58 11.05
C ASP A 163 19.97 10.47 12.00
N GLU A 164 18.76 10.77 11.49
CA GLU A 164 17.49 10.69 12.21
C GLU A 164 16.44 9.88 11.44
N ASP A 165 15.58 9.19 12.19
CA ASP A 165 14.46 8.45 11.61
C ASP A 165 13.48 9.39 10.89
N ARG A 166 13.28 9.17 9.59
CA ARG A 166 12.44 10.00 8.71
C ARG A 166 11.00 10.16 9.22
N SER A 167 10.49 9.18 9.97
CA SER A 167 9.17 9.26 10.62
C SER A 167 9.06 10.41 11.63
N LYS A 168 10.18 10.96 12.10
CA LYS A 168 10.23 12.10 13.03
C LYS A 168 10.31 13.46 12.34
N LEU A 169 10.57 13.49 11.02
CA LEU A 169 10.72 14.75 10.28
C LEU A 169 9.38 15.46 10.05
N LEU A 170 8.27 14.72 10.05
CA LEU A 170 6.93 15.25 9.89
C LEU A 170 6.06 14.81 11.07
N PRO A 171 5.28 15.73 11.68
CA PRO A 171 4.25 15.33 12.63
C PRO A 171 3.26 14.37 11.98
N GLU A 172 2.91 13.31 12.70
CA GLU A 172 1.99 12.30 12.21
C GLU A 172 0.60 12.91 11.96
N ILE A 173 0.05 13.66 12.93
CA ILE A 173 -1.21 14.38 12.77
C ILE A 173 -0.99 15.89 12.93
N LEU A 174 -1.37 16.66 11.91
CA LEU A 174 -1.28 18.12 11.90
C LEU A 174 -2.63 18.73 11.50
N PHE A 175 -3.19 19.58 12.34
CA PHE A 175 -4.37 20.37 12.02
C PHE A 175 -4.01 21.85 11.85
N GLN A 176 -4.35 22.42 10.69
CA GLN A 176 -4.20 23.84 10.40
C GLN A 176 -5.59 24.45 10.16
N PRO A 177 -6.14 25.24 11.11
CA PRO A 177 -7.37 25.99 10.87
C PRO A 177 -7.14 27.06 9.79
N HIS A 178 -8.19 27.47 9.08
CA HIS A 178 -8.09 28.57 8.10
C HIS A 178 -7.53 29.85 8.73
N TRP A 179 -7.96 30.13 9.97
CA TRP A 179 -7.57 31.31 10.74
C TRP A 179 -6.96 30.86 12.06
N GLY A 180 -5.66 30.62 12.09
CA GLY A 180 -4.96 30.26 13.31
C GLY A 180 -3.59 29.64 13.04
N LYS A 181 -2.93 29.22 14.11
CA LYS A 181 -1.66 28.49 14.03
C LYS A 181 -1.92 27.00 13.83
N ALA A 182 -0.96 26.32 13.20
CA ALA A 182 -0.95 24.87 13.11
C ALA A 182 -0.90 24.24 14.51
N GLN A 183 -1.55 23.10 14.66
CA GLN A 183 -1.64 22.32 15.89
C GLN A 183 -1.21 20.89 15.59
N VAL A 184 -0.15 20.44 16.25
CA VAL A 184 0.22 19.02 16.26
C VAL A 184 -0.75 18.31 17.21
N ILE A 185 -1.36 17.23 16.75
CA ILE A 185 -2.27 16.43 17.57
C ILE A 185 -1.49 15.21 18.06
N GLU A 186 -1.29 15.16 19.37
CA GLU A 186 -0.66 14.02 20.03
C GLU A 186 -1.75 13.04 20.51
N TYR A 187 -1.44 11.75 20.47
CA TYR A 187 -2.31 10.69 20.96
C TYR A 187 -1.46 9.58 21.59
N SER A 188 -2.06 8.81 22.50
CA SER A 188 -1.44 7.62 23.07
C SER A 188 -1.90 6.38 22.32
N ALA A 189 -0.96 5.54 21.92
CA ALA A 189 -1.23 4.20 21.43
C ALA A 189 -0.78 3.19 22.48
N ASP A 190 -1.73 2.46 23.08
CA ASP A 190 -1.44 1.50 24.15
C ASP A 190 -0.64 0.27 23.65
N THR A 191 -0.78 -0.07 22.36
CA THR A 191 0.05 -1.08 21.67
C THR A 191 0.27 -0.69 20.20
N LEU A 192 1.53 -0.71 19.76
CA LEU A 192 1.94 -0.59 18.35
C LEU A 192 2.41 -1.94 17.79
N ALA A 193 2.06 -3.06 18.42
CA ALA A 193 2.52 -4.38 18.01
C ALA A 193 1.99 -4.74 16.60
N GLY A 194 2.86 -5.31 15.76
CA GLY A 194 2.52 -5.66 14.37
C GLY A 194 2.31 -4.44 13.47
N HIS A 195 1.29 -4.52 12.60
CA HIS A 195 0.92 -3.46 11.65
C HIS A 195 0.09 -2.34 12.33
N GLY A 196 0.69 -1.62 13.30
CA GLY A 196 0.02 -0.55 14.06
C GLY A 196 -1.10 -1.02 14.97
N GLY A 197 -1.07 -2.29 15.41
CA GLY A 197 -2.11 -2.92 16.24
C GLY A 197 -3.33 -3.47 15.45
N GLY A 198 -3.34 -3.32 14.12
CA GLY A 198 -4.45 -3.78 13.28
C GLY A 198 -4.62 -5.31 13.26
N ASP A 199 -3.51 -6.05 13.18
CA ASP A 199 -3.54 -7.52 13.06
C ASP A 199 -4.16 -8.19 14.29
N GLU A 200 -3.80 -7.75 15.49
CA GLU A 200 -4.34 -8.29 16.73
C GLU A 200 -5.85 -8.06 16.82
N ARG A 201 -6.32 -6.87 16.43
CA ARG A 201 -7.75 -6.53 16.38
C ARG A 201 -8.48 -7.37 15.35
N LEU A 202 -7.93 -7.51 14.14
CA LEU A 202 -8.50 -8.33 13.08
C LEU A 202 -8.67 -9.79 13.53
N LEU A 203 -7.61 -10.39 14.10
CA LEU A 203 -7.65 -11.77 14.57
C LEU A 203 -8.66 -11.95 15.71
N LYS A 204 -8.73 -10.99 16.64
CA LYS A 204 -9.75 -11.00 17.70
C LYS A 204 -11.16 -10.96 17.12
N HIS A 205 -11.43 -10.03 16.21
CA HIS A 205 -12.74 -9.91 15.56
C HIS A 205 -13.14 -11.21 14.83
N LEU A 206 -12.18 -11.86 14.17
CA LEU A 206 -12.43 -13.07 13.38
C LEU A 206 -12.68 -14.31 14.25
N PHE A 207 -11.85 -14.52 15.29
CA PHE A 207 -11.85 -15.78 16.05
C PHE A 207 -12.63 -15.72 17.36
N VAL A 208 -12.79 -14.53 17.94
CA VAL A 208 -13.49 -14.34 19.22
C VAL A 208 -14.83 -13.63 18.98
N GLY A 209 -14.83 -12.61 18.13
CA GLY A 209 -15.97 -11.76 17.85
C GLY A 209 -15.68 -10.28 18.12
N VAL A 210 -16.64 -9.44 17.76
CA VAL A 210 -16.57 -7.99 17.90
C VAL A 210 -17.24 -7.57 19.21
N ASP A 211 -16.51 -6.81 20.05
CA ASP A 211 -17.05 -6.20 21.27
C ASP A 211 -17.85 -4.91 20.94
N GLU A 212 -18.02 -4.01 21.90
CA GLU A 212 -18.54 -2.67 21.59
C GLU A 212 -17.57 -1.92 20.67
N ASP A 213 -18.08 -1.50 19.50
CA ASP A 213 -17.31 -0.82 18.47
C ASP A 213 -17.93 0.54 18.11
N PRO A 214 -17.80 1.55 19.01
CA PRO A 214 -18.41 2.86 18.81
C PRO A 214 -17.80 3.64 17.63
N LEU A 215 -16.63 3.22 17.16
CA LEU A 215 -15.92 3.83 16.04
C LEU A 215 -16.16 3.09 14.72
N GLY A 216 -16.79 1.92 14.72
CA GLY A 216 -17.01 1.12 13.52
C GLY A 216 -15.72 0.61 12.88
N LEU A 217 -14.77 0.16 13.69
CA LEU A 217 -13.48 -0.40 13.26
C LEU A 217 -13.58 -1.83 12.75
N ALA A 218 -14.62 -2.58 13.16
CA ALA A 218 -14.87 -3.93 12.69
C ALA A 218 -15.54 -3.90 11.31
N ALA A 219 -14.71 -3.82 10.27
CA ALA A 219 -15.17 -3.85 8.88
C ALA A 219 -15.90 -5.15 8.54
N ASP A 220 -16.98 -5.05 7.78
CA ASP A 220 -17.73 -6.20 7.26
C ASP A 220 -17.47 -6.45 5.76
N TYR A 221 -18.19 -7.42 5.18
CA TYR A 221 -18.05 -7.75 3.76
C TYR A 221 -18.56 -6.62 2.84
N VAL A 222 -19.46 -5.76 3.31
CA VAL A 222 -19.98 -4.61 2.55
C VAL A 222 -18.91 -3.53 2.45
N ASP A 223 -18.17 -3.28 3.53
CA ASP A 223 -17.05 -2.34 3.52
C ASP A 223 -15.92 -2.82 2.61
N GLY A 224 -15.58 -4.11 2.69
CA GLY A 224 -14.67 -4.77 1.74
C GLY A 224 -15.14 -4.63 0.28
N ALA A 225 -16.44 -4.82 0.02
CA ALA A 225 -17.03 -4.64 -1.31
C ALA A 225 -16.94 -3.20 -1.82
N LYS A 226 -17.30 -2.20 -1.01
CA LYS A 226 -17.19 -0.77 -1.38
C LYS A 226 -15.74 -0.41 -1.71
N SER A 227 -14.81 -0.92 -0.93
CA SER A 227 -13.40 -0.65 -1.11
C SER A 227 -12.85 -1.25 -2.41
N ILE A 228 -13.10 -2.55 -2.66
CA ILE A 228 -12.58 -3.23 -3.87
C ILE A 228 -13.19 -2.65 -5.15
N LEU A 229 -14.45 -2.20 -5.12
CA LEU A 229 -15.10 -1.55 -6.25
C LEU A 229 -14.36 -0.30 -6.73
N THR A 230 -13.74 0.45 -5.82
CA THR A 230 -12.88 1.58 -6.21
C THR A 230 -11.68 1.11 -7.01
N GLY A 231 -11.02 0.04 -6.55
CA GLY A 231 -9.88 -0.57 -7.24
C GLY A 231 -10.24 -1.16 -8.60
N ILE A 232 -11.37 -1.88 -8.68
CA ILE A 232 -11.89 -2.45 -9.94
C ILE A 232 -12.26 -1.32 -10.92
N GLY A 233 -12.99 -0.31 -10.45
CA GLY A 233 -13.37 0.86 -11.24
C GLY A 233 -12.16 1.60 -11.79
N ALA A 234 -11.11 1.76 -10.98
CA ALA A 234 -9.86 2.37 -11.43
C ALA A 234 -9.17 1.53 -12.52
N ASN A 235 -9.07 0.21 -12.35
CA ASN A 235 -8.50 -0.66 -13.38
C ASN A 235 -9.29 -0.62 -14.70
N ILE A 236 -10.64 -0.64 -14.64
CA ILE A 236 -11.49 -0.50 -15.83
C ILE A 236 -11.30 0.88 -16.46
N SER A 237 -11.20 1.94 -15.66
CA SER A 237 -10.99 3.30 -16.14
C SER A 237 -9.67 3.44 -16.89
N MET A 238 -8.57 2.91 -16.35
CA MET A 238 -7.27 2.90 -17.04
C MET A 238 -7.32 2.14 -18.38
N LYS A 239 -8.00 0.99 -18.39
CA LYS A 239 -8.16 0.18 -19.60
C LYS A 239 -8.98 0.86 -20.70
N THR A 240 -10.02 1.62 -20.32
CA THR A 240 -11.00 2.20 -21.26
C THR A 240 -10.75 3.67 -21.56
N GLY A 241 -9.99 4.37 -20.73
CA GLY A 241 -9.84 5.83 -20.77
C GLY A 241 -11.08 6.60 -20.31
N LEU A 242 -12.08 5.94 -19.72
CA LEU A 242 -13.37 6.53 -19.38
C LEU A 242 -13.63 6.52 -17.86
N PRO A 243 -14.43 7.46 -17.32
CA PRO A 243 -14.89 7.38 -15.95
C PRO A 243 -15.86 6.20 -15.76
N VAL A 244 -15.76 5.52 -14.63
CA VAL A 244 -16.56 4.35 -14.27
C VAL A 244 -17.47 4.70 -13.11
N LYS A 245 -18.77 4.42 -13.24
CA LYS A 245 -19.70 4.46 -12.11
C LYS A 245 -19.66 3.11 -11.40
N VAL A 246 -19.15 3.08 -10.18
CA VAL A 246 -18.83 1.80 -9.53
C VAL A 246 -20.06 1.04 -9.07
N GLN A 247 -21.20 1.71 -8.84
CA GLN A 247 -22.48 1.07 -8.55
C GLN A 247 -23.00 0.23 -9.72
N GLU A 248 -22.63 0.57 -10.96
CA GLU A 248 -23.08 -0.15 -12.16
C GLU A 248 -22.29 -1.46 -12.36
N LEU A 249 -21.26 -1.73 -11.55
CA LEU A 249 -20.46 -2.95 -11.61
C LEU A 249 -21.10 -4.14 -10.85
N ILE A 250 -22.11 -3.89 -10.02
CA ILE A 250 -22.84 -4.93 -9.30
C ILE A 250 -24.19 -5.16 -9.99
N HIS A 251 -24.45 -6.42 -10.32
CA HIS A 251 -25.74 -6.88 -10.83
C HIS A 251 -26.28 -7.93 -9.87
N TRP A 252 -27.51 -7.72 -9.38
CA TRP A 252 -28.22 -8.62 -8.47
C TRP A 252 -29.19 -9.51 -9.24
#